data_AF-A0A355S2M1-F1
#
_entry.id   AF-A0A355S2M1-F1
#
_cell.length_a   1.000
_cell.length_b   1.000
_cell.length_c   1.000
_cell.angle_alpha   90.00
_cell.angle_beta   90.00
_cell.angle_gamma   90.00
#
_symmetry.space_group_name_H-M   'P 1'
#
loop_
_entity.id
_entity.type
_entity.pdbx_description
1 polymer ?
#
loop_
_entity_poly.entity_id
_entity_poly.type
_entity_poly.pdbx_seq_one_letter_code
_entity_poly.pdbx_strand_id
1 'polypeptide(L)'
;ALEVGVYNHIEGDGREFVVTVDDAVKIRSEDGRRVEKVNISNFINNLPNKQDTTRFSTDNASGSTSQAANIMEALEIGTKLLLIDEDTCATNFMLRDEKMQRLVEREKEPITPFIDRVRELYKQSEVSTILVAGSSGDYFSVADRVIMMEEYKAKDVTSRAFEIAGSDRLRFQNDNKTFGSIKDRVVQKSSFPMSKRGIKIREHGIHSISYDHSEIDLKSLEQLVDPGQTAGIAAIMEYMIKNEVDGVASLKNIINRVMDLISKEGLDSIIRNFRGGNIAKPRKYEIAGAINRFRLLDIK
;
A
#
# COMPACT_ATOMS: atom_id res chain seq x y z
N ALA A 1 6.90 7.93 -12.82
CA ALA A 1 5.94 8.54 -13.77
C ALA A 1 4.52 8.03 -13.54
N LEU A 2 4.22 6.75 -13.81
CA LEU A 2 2.88 6.19 -13.59
C LEU A 2 2.36 6.39 -12.15
N GLU A 3 3.24 6.37 -11.12
CA GLU A 3 2.79 6.59 -9.73
C GLU A 3 2.25 7.99 -9.46
N VAL A 4 2.67 9.00 -10.23
CA VAL A 4 2.13 10.38 -10.15
C VAL A 4 1.08 10.66 -11.21
N GLY A 5 0.85 9.76 -12.18
CA GLY A 5 -0.23 9.84 -13.16
C GLY A 5 -1.65 9.73 -12.56
N VAL A 6 -1.75 9.56 -11.25
CA VAL A 6 -2.96 9.72 -10.42
C VAL A 6 -3.31 11.20 -10.17
N TYR A 7 -2.43 12.12 -10.58
CA TYR A 7 -2.61 13.57 -10.51
C TYR A 7 -2.50 14.20 -11.91
N ASN A 8 -3.23 15.30 -12.11
CA ASN A 8 -3.04 16.16 -13.27
C ASN A 8 -1.71 16.92 -13.13
N HIS A 9 -0.95 17.01 -14.22
CA HIS A 9 0.29 17.80 -14.28
C HIS A 9 0.03 19.12 -15.02
N ILE A 10 0.93 20.08 -14.87
CA ILE A 10 0.88 21.37 -15.61
C ILE A 10 1.31 21.19 -17.06
N GLU A 11 0.89 22.11 -17.93
CA GLU A 11 1.32 22.16 -19.33
C GLU A 11 2.86 22.29 -19.43
N GLY A 12 3.50 21.47 -20.26
CA GLY A 12 4.95 21.48 -20.46
C GLY A 12 5.77 20.70 -19.42
N ASP A 13 5.11 19.98 -18.50
CA ASP A 13 5.78 19.08 -17.54
C ASP A 13 6.38 17.82 -18.19
N GLY A 14 5.83 17.38 -19.32
CA GLY A 14 6.18 16.14 -20.03
C GLY A 14 5.40 14.91 -19.57
N ARG A 15 4.56 15.03 -18.52
CA ARG A 15 3.67 13.97 -18.00
C ARG A 15 2.19 14.35 -18.03
N GLU A 16 1.82 15.49 -18.61
CA GLU A 16 0.43 16.00 -18.66
C GLU A 16 -0.57 15.07 -19.37
N PHE A 17 -0.09 14.17 -20.23
CA PHE A 17 -0.88 13.11 -20.86
C PHE A 17 -0.60 11.69 -20.31
N VAL A 18 0.23 11.57 -19.27
CA VAL A 18 0.59 10.28 -18.64
C VAL A 18 -0.34 10.02 -17.45
N VAL A 19 -1.56 9.60 -17.76
CA VAL A 19 -2.60 9.28 -16.77
C VAL A 19 -2.49 7.84 -16.25
N THR A 20 -3.01 7.59 -15.05
CA THR A 20 -3.13 6.28 -14.40
C THR A 20 -4.45 6.27 -13.61
N VAL A 21 -5.00 5.09 -13.27
CA VAL A 21 -6.22 5.02 -12.46
C VAL A 21 -6.01 5.72 -11.11
N ASP A 22 -6.99 6.51 -10.67
CA ASP A 22 -6.92 7.35 -9.47
C ASP A 22 -6.64 6.54 -8.19
N ASP A 23 -7.04 5.27 -8.21
CA ASP A 23 -6.89 4.32 -7.14
C ASP A 23 -5.53 3.59 -7.06
N ALA A 24 -4.60 3.89 -7.98
CA ALA A 24 -3.31 3.20 -8.05
C ALA A 24 -2.39 3.51 -6.86
N VAL A 25 -1.83 2.47 -6.24
CA VAL A 25 -0.95 2.58 -5.06
C VAL A 25 0.46 2.06 -5.36
N LYS A 26 1.48 2.88 -5.09
CA LYS A 26 2.90 2.48 -5.10
C LYS A 26 3.22 1.64 -3.87
N ILE A 27 3.62 0.40 -4.09
CA ILE A 27 4.06 -0.54 -3.08
C ILE A 27 5.58 -0.63 -3.09
N ARG A 28 6.14 -0.60 -1.89
CA ARG A 28 7.56 -0.83 -1.59
C ARG A 28 7.72 -1.55 -0.25
N SER A 29 8.94 -2.00 0.03
CA SER A 29 9.36 -2.43 1.36
C SER A 29 9.65 -1.23 2.29
N GLU A 30 9.47 -1.44 3.59
CA GLU A 30 9.51 -0.39 4.62
C GLU A 30 9.95 -0.97 5.97
N ASP A 31 11.24 -1.30 6.08
CA ASP A 31 11.83 -1.91 7.29
C ASP A 31 11.71 -0.98 8.52
N GLY A 32 11.39 -1.54 9.68
CA GLY A 32 11.25 -0.81 10.95
C GLY A 32 9.90 -0.14 11.22
N ARG A 33 8.94 -0.14 10.26
CA ARG A 33 7.61 0.43 10.52
C ARG A 33 6.80 -0.35 11.56
N ARG A 34 5.78 0.31 12.12
CA ARG A 34 4.69 -0.36 12.82
C ARG A 34 3.70 -0.99 11.84
N VAL A 35 3.10 -2.11 12.23
CA VAL A 35 1.94 -2.75 11.61
C VAL A 35 0.98 -3.13 12.74
N GLU A 36 -0.34 -2.96 12.56
CA GLU A 36 -1.35 -3.28 13.59
C GLU A 36 -2.51 -4.12 13.03
N LYS A 37 -2.60 -5.36 13.53
CA LYS A 37 -3.61 -6.39 13.25
C LYS A 37 -3.97 -6.57 11.76
N VAL A 38 -2.98 -6.44 10.88
CA VAL A 38 -3.15 -6.67 9.43
C VAL A 38 -3.19 -8.17 9.14
N ASN A 39 -4.12 -8.61 8.28
CA ASN A 39 -4.13 -9.97 7.77
C ASN A 39 -3.06 -10.10 6.67
N ILE A 40 -1.95 -10.76 6.95
CA ILE A 40 -0.86 -11.01 5.98
C ILE A 40 -0.70 -12.50 5.62
N SER A 41 -1.62 -13.38 6.03
CA SER A 41 -1.55 -14.84 5.81
C SER A 41 -1.41 -15.26 4.34
N ASN A 42 -1.77 -14.39 3.41
CA ASN A 42 -1.70 -14.65 1.97
C ASN A 42 -0.24 -14.73 1.47
N PHE A 43 0.67 -14.03 2.15
CA PHE A 43 2.09 -13.95 1.83
C PHE A 43 2.99 -14.50 2.94
N ILE A 44 2.59 -14.36 4.21
CA ILE A 44 3.43 -14.70 5.37
C ILE A 44 2.68 -15.70 6.26
N ASN A 45 3.27 -16.87 6.47
CA ASN A 45 2.76 -17.97 7.30
C ASN A 45 3.86 -18.45 8.27
N ASN A 46 3.51 -19.36 9.19
CA ASN A 46 4.48 -20.11 10.01
C ASN A 46 5.61 -19.28 10.66
N LEU A 47 5.33 -18.04 11.07
CA LEU A 47 6.34 -17.14 11.64
C LEU A 47 7.04 -17.74 12.86
N PRO A 48 8.33 -17.39 13.11
CA PRO A 48 8.99 -17.67 14.37
C PRO A 48 8.13 -17.27 15.57
N ASN A 49 8.19 -18.07 16.63
CA ASN A 49 7.33 -17.95 17.83
C ASN A 49 5.81 -18.11 17.58
N LYS A 50 5.38 -18.59 16.40
CA LYS A 50 3.97 -18.85 16.04
C LYS A 50 3.07 -17.60 16.15
N GLN A 51 3.56 -16.45 15.71
CA GLN A 51 2.76 -15.22 15.65
C GLN A 51 1.56 -15.39 14.69
N ASP A 52 0.39 -14.86 15.07
CA ASP A 52 -0.82 -14.89 14.25
C ASP A 52 -0.70 -13.96 13.04
N THR A 53 -0.45 -14.54 11.87
CA THR A 53 -0.36 -13.80 10.60
C THR A 53 -1.72 -13.33 10.08
N THR A 54 -2.83 -13.78 10.68
CA THR A 54 -4.18 -13.35 10.32
C THR A 54 -4.63 -12.06 11.02
N ARG A 55 -3.86 -11.64 12.05
CA ARG A 55 -4.00 -10.41 12.85
C ARG A 55 -2.61 -9.88 13.26
N PHE A 56 -1.68 -9.79 12.32
CA PHE A 56 -0.27 -9.47 12.59
C PHE A 56 -0.07 -8.05 13.13
N SER A 57 0.61 -7.92 14.26
CA SER A 57 1.11 -6.64 14.80
C SER A 57 2.60 -6.72 15.12
N THR A 58 3.32 -5.64 14.86
CA THR A 58 4.72 -5.43 15.29
C THR A 58 5.04 -3.94 15.32
N ASP A 59 5.91 -3.51 16.23
CA ASP A 59 6.47 -2.16 16.23
C ASP A 59 7.72 -2.01 15.35
N ASN A 60 8.25 -3.13 14.82
CA ASN A 60 9.42 -3.18 13.95
C ASN A 60 9.25 -4.30 12.90
N ALA A 61 8.57 -3.99 11.80
CA ALA A 61 8.37 -4.93 10.69
C ALA A 61 9.67 -5.11 9.86
N SER A 62 9.88 -6.33 9.34
CA SER A 62 10.93 -6.60 8.34
C SER A 62 10.52 -6.12 6.96
N GLY A 63 11.46 -5.94 6.02
CA GLY A 63 11.17 -5.61 4.62
C GLY A 63 10.07 -6.47 3.96
N SER A 64 10.08 -7.79 4.19
CA SER A 64 9.06 -8.70 3.63
C SER A 64 7.69 -8.56 4.32
N THR A 65 7.66 -8.38 5.65
CA THR A 65 6.40 -8.27 6.41
C THR A 65 5.75 -6.88 6.29
N SER A 66 6.57 -5.83 6.20
CA SER A 66 6.14 -4.47 5.89
C SER A 66 5.55 -4.38 4.47
N GLN A 67 6.20 -5.00 3.46
CA GLN A 67 5.66 -5.04 2.10
C GLN A 67 4.35 -5.85 2.01
N ALA A 68 4.26 -6.99 2.71
CA ALA A 68 3.02 -7.75 2.84
C ALA A 68 1.89 -6.91 3.47
N ALA A 69 2.19 -6.18 4.54
CA ALA A 69 1.23 -5.28 5.18
C ALA A 69 0.81 -4.12 4.25
N ASN A 70 1.77 -3.47 3.58
CA ASN A 70 1.53 -2.36 2.65
C ASN A 70 0.54 -2.75 1.52
N ILE A 71 0.68 -3.96 0.96
CA ILE A 71 -0.27 -4.51 -0.03
C ILE A 71 -1.65 -4.71 0.60
N MET A 72 -1.73 -5.40 1.74
CA MET A 72 -3.02 -5.74 2.37
C MET A 72 -3.76 -4.50 2.90
N GLU A 73 -3.04 -3.46 3.32
CA GLU A 73 -3.54 -2.13 3.67
C GLU A 73 -4.10 -1.37 2.46
N ALA A 74 -3.40 -1.39 1.32
CA ALA A 74 -3.89 -0.77 0.08
C ALA A 74 -5.17 -1.47 -0.44
N LEU A 75 -5.20 -2.80 -0.33
CA LEU A 75 -6.36 -3.64 -0.67
C LEU A 75 -7.55 -3.39 0.26
N GLU A 76 -7.33 -3.16 1.56
CA GLU A 76 -8.40 -2.79 2.50
C GLU A 76 -9.13 -1.53 2.04
N ILE A 77 -8.39 -0.50 1.65
CA ILE A 77 -8.94 0.78 1.16
C ILE A 77 -9.52 0.67 -0.27
N GLY A 78 -9.22 -0.43 -0.97
CA GLY A 78 -9.83 -0.80 -2.24
C GLY A 78 -9.16 -0.18 -3.47
N THR A 79 -7.84 -0.36 -3.59
CA THR A 79 -7.10 -0.13 -4.85
C THR A 79 -7.43 -1.22 -5.89
N LYS A 80 -7.38 -0.88 -7.19
CA LYS A 80 -7.44 -1.82 -8.31
C LYS A 80 -6.13 -1.87 -9.12
N LEU A 81 -5.11 -1.09 -8.75
CA LEU A 81 -3.77 -1.16 -9.36
C LEU A 81 -2.64 -1.02 -8.34
N LEU A 82 -1.85 -2.10 -8.18
CA LEU A 82 -0.58 -2.05 -7.49
C LEU A 82 0.53 -1.64 -8.47
N LEU A 83 1.31 -0.62 -8.11
CA LEU A 83 2.54 -0.25 -8.80
C LEU A 83 3.72 -0.74 -7.96
N ILE A 84 4.61 -1.55 -8.53
CA ILE A 84 5.70 -2.21 -7.81
C ILE A 84 7.01 -1.98 -8.55
N ASP A 85 8.09 -1.73 -7.81
CA ASP A 85 9.43 -1.56 -8.36
C ASP A 85 10.42 -2.46 -7.61
N GLU A 86 11.01 -3.43 -8.31
CA GLU A 86 11.86 -4.48 -7.74
C GLU A 86 13.00 -3.92 -6.87
N ASP A 87 13.62 -2.81 -7.30
CA ASP A 87 14.72 -2.14 -6.59
C ASP A 87 14.31 -1.56 -5.22
N THR A 88 13.02 -1.41 -4.95
CA THR A 88 12.47 -0.91 -3.67
C THR A 88 11.81 -2.01 -2.82
N CYS A 89 11.83 -3.26 -3.29
CA CYS A 89 11.12 -4.39 -2.69
C CYS A 89 12.06 -5.32 -1.90
N ALA A 90 11.48 -6.12 -1.02
CA ALA A 90 12.19 -7.22 -0.38
C ALA A 90 12.34 -8.38 -1.39
N THR A 91 13.56 -8.71 -1.82
CA THR A 91 13.81 -9.72 -2.87
C THR A 91 13.17 -11.08 -2.55
N ASN A 92 13.24 -11.51 -1.28
CA ASN A 92 12.63 -12.75 -0.78
C ASN A 92 11.09 -12.72 -0.73
N PHE A 93 10.48 -11.54 -0.77
CA PHE A 93 9.04 -11.37 -0.93
C PHE A 93 8.64 -11.41 -2.40
N MET A 94 9.46 -10.86 -3.30
CA MET A 94 9.15 -10.83 -4.73
C MET A 94 9.22 -12.21 -5.39
N LEU A 95 10.26 -12.99 -5.10
CA LEU A 95 10.49 -14.29 -5.73
C LEU A 95 11.29 -15.25 -4.84
N ARG A 96 11.39 -16.52 -5.23
CA ARG A 96 12.21 -17.52 -4.54
C ARG A 96 12.89 -18.45 -5.55
N ASP A 97 14.21 -18.31 -5.66
CA ASP A 97 15.09 -19.12 -6.53
C ASP A 97 14.82 -20.64 -6.38
N GLU A 98 14.90 -21.34 -7.51
CA GLU A 98 14.53 -22.75 -7.61
C GLU A 98 15.44 -23.68 -6.80
N LYS A 99 16.74 -23.34 -6.67
CA LYS A 99 17.70 -24.11 -5.85
C LYS A 99 17.40 -23.91 -4.36
N MET A 100 17.00 -22.70 -3.96
CA MET A 100 16.50 -22.43 -2.61
C MET A 100 15.14 -23.08 -2.32
N GLN A 101 14.30 -23.33 -3.33
CA GLN A 101 13.10 -24.18 -3.17
C GLN A 101 13.46 -25.67 -3.01
N ARG A 102 14.54 -26.15 -3.64
CA ARG A 102 15.04 -27.54 -3.49
C ARG A 102 15.79 -27.78 -2.18
N LEU A 103 16.44 -26.76 -1.62
CA LEU A 103 17.24 -26.87 -0.38
C LEU A 103 16.40 -26.76 0.90
N VAL A 104 15.34 -25.94 0.90
CA VAL A 104 14.50 -25.68 2.07
C VAL A 104 13.06 -26.08 1.77
N GLU A 105 12.54 -27.07 2.50
CA GLU A 105 11.15 -27.53 2.42
C GLU A 105 10.16 -26.36 2.45
N ARG A 106 9.08 -26.44 1.66
CA ARG A 106 8.09 -25.35 1.53
C ARG A 106 7.39 -25.06 2.85
N GLU A 107 7.23 -26.08 3.68
CA GLU A 107 6.60 -26.06 4.99
C GLU A 107 7.44 -25.30 6.04
N LYS A 108 8.76 -25.19 5.80
CA LYS A 108 9.74 -24.49 6.66
C LYS A 108 10.02 -23.05 6.22
N GLU A 109 9.57 -22.65 5.04
CA GLU A 109 9.67 -21.27 4.54
C GLU A 109 8.42 -20.47 4.95
N PRO A 110 8.53 -19.42 5.78
CA PRO A 110 7.38 -18.61 6.17
C PRO A 110 6.84 -17.75 5.01
N ILE A 111 7.63 -17.45 3.97
CA ILE A 111 7.24 -16.55 2.88
C ILE A 111 6.68 -17.32 1.68
N THR A 112 5.43 -17.01 1.32
CA THR A 112 4.86 -17.26 -0.01
C THR A 112 5.13 -16.04 -0.90
N PRO A 113 5.95 -16.15 -1.97
CA PRO A 113 6.32 -15.01 -2.79
C PRO A 113 5.14 -14.34 -3.52
N PHE A 114 5.31 -13.07 -3.89
CA PHE A 114 4.30 -12.29 -4.61
C PHE A 114 3.96 -12.91 -5.98
N ILE A 115 4.93 -13.49 -6.69
CA ILE A 115 4.70 -14.22 -7.95
C ILE A 115 3.69 -15.37 -7.82
N ASP A 116 3.67 -16.08 -6.69
CA ASP A 116 2.71 -17.16 -6.43
C ASP A 116 1.27 -16.62 -6.24
N ARG A 117 1.09 -15.31 -5.99
CA ARG A 117 -0.20 -14.68 -5.64
C ARG A 117 -0.72 -13.66 -6.63
N VAL A 118 0.12 -13.09 -7.50
CA VAL A 118 -0.28 -12.00 -8.43
C VAL A 118 -1.41 -12.42 -9.39
N ARG A 119 -1.46 -13.70 -9.81
CA ARG A 119 -2.59 -14.20 -10.61
C ARG A 119 -3.89 -14.33 -9.82
N GLU A 120 -3.81 -14.60 -8.52
CA GLU A 120 -4.99 -14.72 -7.65
C GLU A 120 -5.59 -13.33 -7.40
N LEU A 121 -4.74 -12.34 -7.08
CA LEU A 121 -5.12 -10.92 -6.98
C LEU A 121 -5.87 -10.43 -8.22
N TYR A 122 -5.32 -10.70 -9.40
CA TYR A 122 -5.96 -10.32 -10.66
C TYR A 122 -7.27 -11.08 -10.91
N LYS A 123 -7.28 -12.42 -10.79
CA LYS A 123 -8.46 -13.25 -11.11
C LYS A 123 -9.61 -13.13 -10.08
N GLN A 124 -9.34 -12.79 -8.82
CA GLN A 124 -10.31 -12.92 -7.72
C GLN A 124 -10.61 -11.59 -7.01
N SER A 125 -9.70 -10.62 -7.06
CA SER A 125 -9.93 -9.25 -6.53
C SER A 125 -10.03 -8.19 -7.63
N GLU A 126 -9.79 -8.58 -8.89
CA GLU A 126 -9.68 -7.70 -10.07
C GLU A 126 -8.58 -6.62 -9.91
N VAL A 127 -7.54 -6.93 -9.14
CA VAL A 127 -6.44 -5.99 -8.86
C VAL A 127 -5.32 -6.24 -9.86
N SER A 128 -5.08 -5.24 -10.71
CA SER A 128 -3.98 -5.24 -11.66
C SER A 128 -2.66 -4.97 -10.96
N THR A 129 -1.54 -5.35 -11.59
CA THR A 129 -0.20 -5.00 -11.12
C THR A 129 0.66 -4.57 -12.29
N ILE A 130 1.36 -3.44 -12.14
CA ILE A 130 2.48 -3.06 -13.00
C ILE A 130 3.74 -3.22 -12.16
N LEU A 131 4.63 -4.09 -12.60
CA LEU A 131 5.91 -4.39 -11.94
C LEU A 131 7.06 -3.96 -12.86
N VAL A 132 7.94 -3.10 -12.34
CA VAL A 132 9.29 -2.95 -12.89
C VAL A 132 10.13 -4.12 -12.34
N ALA A 133 10.67 -4.92 -13.25
CA ALA A 133 11.56 -6.04 -12.93
C ALA A 133 12.77 -6.04 -13.86
N GLY A 134 13.93 -6.37 -13.30
CA GLY A 134 15.21 -6.48 -14.00
C GLY A 134 16.07 -7.66 -13.54
N SER A 135 15.80 -8.27 -12.38
CA SER A 135 16.62 -9.35 -11.83
C SER A 135 16.18 -10.77 -12.22
N SER A 136 14.88 -10.99 -12.46
CA SER A 136 14.32 -12.31 -12.78
C SER A 136 13.31 -12.31 -13.93
N GLY A 137 13.42 -13.34 -14.77
CA GLY A 137 12.45 -13.67 -15.82
C GLY A 137 11.26 -14.51 -15.34
N ASP A 138 11.22 -14.95 -14.06
CA ASP A 138 10.14 -15.81 -13.54
C ASP A 138 8.75 -15.19 -13.80
N TYR A 139 8.65 -13.86 -13.70
CA TYR A 139 7.42 -13.09 -13.92
C TYR A 139 6.85 -13.21 -15.35
N PHE A 140 7.63 -13.63 -16.35
CA PHE A 140 7.12 -13.92 -17.69
C PHE A 140 6.10 -15.08 -17.70
N SER A 141 6.14 -15.95 -16.69
CA SER A 141 5.16 -17.04 -16.52
C SER A 141 3.78 -16.55 -16.10
N VAL A 142 3.70 -15.41 -15.40
CA VAL A 142 2.48 -14.83 -14.81
C VAL A 142 2.06 -13.49 -15.41
N ALA A 143 2.83 -12.88 -16.30
CA ALA A 143 2.46 -11.62 -16.96
C ALA A 143 1.45 -11.83 -18.12
N ASP A 144 0.53 -10.87 -18.31
CA ASP A 144 -0.33 -10.79 -19.50
C ASP A 144 0.32 -9.99 -20.64
N ARG A 145 1.24 -9.07 -20.31
CA ARG A 145 2.06 -8.27 -21.24
C ARG A 145 3.42 -7.97 -20.61
N VAL A 146 4.47 -7.96 -21.44
CA VAL A 146 5.84 -7.63 -21.03
C VAL A 146 6.37 -6.51 -21.93
N ILE A 147 6.78 -5.40 -21.32
CA ILE A 147 7.36 -4.24 -22.01
C ILE A 147 8.83 -4.13 -21.62
N MET A 148 9.72 -4.11 -22.62
CA MET A 148 11.15 -3.88 -22.44
C MET A 148 11.46 -2.41 -22.73
N MET A 149 12.25 -1.78 -21.86
CA MET A 149 12.81 -0.46 -22.11
C MET A 149 14.24 -0.62 -22.65
N GLU A 150 14.48 -0.14 -23.87
CA GLU A 150 15.79 -0.20 -24.53
C GLU A 150 16.11 1.19 -25.10
N GLU A 151 17.23 1.80 -24.70
CA GLU A 151 17.57 3.19 -25.06
C GLU A 151 16.42 4.19 -24.80
N TYR A 152 15.75 4.05 -23.66
CA TYR A 152 14.55 4.81 -23.27
C TYR A 152 13.31 4.63 -24.17
N LYS A 153 13.33 3.68 -25.12
CA LYS A 153 12.19 3.34 -25.98
C LYS A 153 11.49 2.10 -25.46
N ALA A 154 10.17 2.16 -25.31
CA ALA A 154 9.34 1.02 -24.95
C ALA A 154 9.14 0.07 -26.14
N LYS A 155 9.28 -1.24 -25.90
CA LYS A 155 9.02 -2.31 -26.87
C LYS A 155 8.12 -3.37 -26.22
N ASP A 156 7.00 -3.71 -26.85
CA ASP A 156 6.24 -4.91 -26.46
C ASP A 156 7.06 -6.14 -26.88
N VAL A 157 7.48 -6.94 -25.89
CA VAL A 157 8.26 -8.17 -26.07
C VAL A 157 7.50 -9.41 -25.59
N THR A 158 6.17 -9.28 -25.41
CA THR A 158 5.31 -10.28 -24.77
C THR A 158 5.47 -11.68 -25.38
N SER A 159 5.45 -11.81 -26.71
CA SER A 159 5.64 -13.12 -27.38
C SER A 159 6.99 -13.76 -27.04
N ARG A 160 8.08 -12.99 -27.12
CA ARG A 160 9.44 -13.46 -26.80
C ARG A 160 9.59 -13.83 -25.32
N ALA A 161 8.97 -13.07 -24.42
CA ALA A 161 8.94 -13.39 -23.00
C ALA A 161 8.16 -14.70 -22.73
N PHE A 162 7.05 -14.92 -23.45
CA PHE A 162 6.26 -16.15 -23.35
C PHE A 162 6.96 -17.37 -23.97
N GLU A 163 7.74 -17.19 -25.04
CA GLU A 163 8.63 -18.22 -25.60
C GLU A 163 9.71 -18.62 -24.59
N ILE A 164 10.36 -17.65 -23.95
CA ILE A 164 11.38 -17.89 -22.90
C ILE A 164 10.79 -18.61 -21.68
N ALA A 165 9.57 -18.25 -21.27
CA ALA A 165 8.87 -18.90 -20.14
C ALA A 165 8.34 -20.31 -20.46
N GLY A 166 8.27 -20.70 -21.73
CA GLY A 166 7.98 -22.05 -22.20
C GLY A 166 6.86 -22.78 -21.45
N SER A 167 7.18 -23.93 -20.84
CA SER A 167 6.26 -24.76 -20.08
C SER A 167 5.87 -24.18 -18.71
N ASP A 168 6.66 -23.29 -18.12
CA ASP A 168 6.43 -22.81 -16.75
C ASP A 168 5.18 -21.94 -16.65
N ARG A 169 4.74 -21.35 -17.77
CA ARG A 169 3.43 -20.70 -17.90
C ARG A 169 2.26 -21.63 -17.49
N LEU A 170 2.38 -22.93 -17.76
CA LEU A 170 1.35 -23.93 -17.45
C LEU A 170 1.30 -24.25 -15.93
N ARG A 171 2.41 -24.05 -15.21
CA ARG A 171 2.50 -24.28 -13.76
C ARG A 171 1.58 -23.33 -13.00
N PHE A 172 1.65 -22.04 -13.31
CA PHE A 172 0.86 -20.99 -12.64
C PHE A 172 -0.59 -20.86 -13.16
N GLN A 173 -0.93 -21.49 -14.30
CA GLN A 173 -2.30 -21.47 -14.82
C GLN A 173 -3.24 -22.45 -14.10
N ASN A 174 -2.70 -23.58 -13.61
CA ASN A 174 -3.48 -24.68 -13.02
C ASN A 174 -3.64 -24.60 -11.48
N ASP A 175 -3.03 -23.62 -10.83
CA ASP A 175 -3.00 -23.51 -9.37
C ASP A 175 -4.28 -22.82 -8.84
N ASN A 176 -5.31 -23.63 -8.52
CA ASN A 176 -6.64 -23.18 -8.06
C ASN A 176 -6.65 -22.69 -6.59
N LYS A 177 -5.61 -21.96 -6.18
CA LYS A 177 -5.53 -21.31 -4.86
C LYS A 177 -6.49 -20.12 -4.78
N THR A 178 -6.98 -19.85 -3.56
CA THR A 178 -7.74 -18.64 -3.25
C THR A 178 -6.86 -17.59 -2.58
N PHE A 179 -7.01 -16.33 -2.99
CA PHE A 179 -6.37 -15.20 -2.29
C PHE A 179 -7.01 -14.95 -0.91
N GLY A 180 -8.21 -15.48 -0.67
CA GLY A 180 -8.93 -15.30 0.59
C GLY A 180 -9.51 -13.90 0.76
N SER A 181 -9.91 -13.56 2.00
CA SER A 181 -10.63 -12.32 2.29
C SER A 181 -9.73 -11.19 2.78
N ILE A 182 -9.87 -10.04 2.13
CA ILE A 182 -9.43 -8.74 2.64
C ILE A 182 -10.32 -8.40 3.84
N LYS A 183 -9.70 -8.07 4.99
CA LYS A 183 -10.43 -7.74 6.23
C LYS A 183 -10.43 -6.23 6.46
N ASP A 184 -11.63 -5.66 6.54
CA ASP A 184 -11.86 -4.31 7.06
C ASP A 184 -11.52 -4.26 8.58
N ARG A 185 -10.64 -3.35 9.00
CA ARG A 185 -10.13 -3.25 10.39
C ARG A 185 -10.82 -2.14 11.17
N VAL A 186 -11.29 -2.42 12.39
CA VAL A 186 -12.07 -1.47 13.20
C VAL A 186 -11.16 -0.62 14.10
N VAL A 187 -11.10 0.67 13.83
CA VAL A 187 -10.23 1.62 14.55
C VAL A 187 -10.78 1.90 15.95
N GLN A 188 -9.99 1.62 16.98
CA GLN A 188 -10.39 1.87 18.37
C GLN A 188 -10.06 3.29 18.82
N LYS A 189 -10.90 3.86 19.71
CA LYS A 189 -10.67 5.18 20.32
C LYS A 189 -9.37 5.24 21.14
N SER A 190 -8.88 4.11 21.64
CA SER A 190 -7.56 3.93 22.25
C SER A 190 -6.40 4.36 21.34
N SER A 191 -6.58 4.35 20.01
CA SER A 191 -5.58 4.79 19.04
C SER A 191 -5.18 6.26 19.18
N PHE A 192 -6.05 7.08 19.76
CA PHE A 192 -5.91 8.53 19.76
C PHE A 192 -6.07 9.08 21.19
N PRO A 193 -5.08 8.84 22.07
CA PRO A 193 -5.07 9.40 23.42
C PRO A 193 -5.09 10.92 23.33
N MET A 194 -5.97 11.56 24.09
CA MET A 194 -6.14 13.03 24.09
C MET A 194 -5.52 13.64 25.34
N SER A 195 -4.72 14.70 25.16
CA SER A 195 -4.21 15.46 26.31
C SER A 195 -5.32 16.29 26.98
N LYS A 196 -5.08 16.78 28.20
CA LYS A 196 -5.97 17.77 28.88
C LYS A 196 -6.13 19.10 28.11
N ARG A 197 -5.34 19.33 27.05
CA ARG A 197 -5.42 20.50 26.15
C ARG A 197 -6.06 20.16 24.81
N GLY A 198 -6.63 18.95 24.66
CA GLY A 198 -7.09 18.41 23.39
C GLY A 198 -5.97 17.66 22.64
N ILE A 199 -6.20 17.47 21.34
CA ILE A 199 -5.28 16.83 20.40
C ILE A 199 -4.49 17.92 19.67
N LYS A 200 -3.21 17.69 19.37
CA LYS A 200 -2.39 18.58 18.54
C LYS A 200 -1.68 17.80 17.44
N ILE A 201 -2.25 17.81 16.23
CA ILE A 201 -1.63 17.27 15.02
C ILE A 201 -0.89 18.39 14.28
N ARG A 202 0.27 18.10 13.69
CA ARG A 202 1.04 19.02 12.83
C ARG A 202 1.83 18.28 11.76
N GLU A 203 1.79 18.79 10.55
CA GLU A 203 2.64 18.45 9.41
C GLU A 203 4.07 18.99 9.54
N HIS A 204 5.05 18.29 8.94
CA HIS A 204 6.46 18.70 8.83
C HIS A 204 6.95 18.50 7.40
N GLY A 205 6.53 19.40 6.50
CA GLY A 205 6.78 19.27 5.07
C GLY A 205 5.99 18.10 4.46
N ILE A 206 6.60 17.36 3.54
CA ILE A 206 5.96 16.19 2.89
C ILE A 206 6.05 14.94 3.78
N HIS A 207 7.10 14.81 4.61
CA HIS A 207 7.61 13.51 5.04
C HIS A 207 7.28 13.05 6.47
N SER A 208 6.70 13.89 7.33
CA SER A 208 6.13 13.40 8.60
C SER A 208 5.01 14.26 9.16
N ILE A 209 4.24 13.66 10.08
CA ILE A 209 3.22 14.32 10.90
C ILE A 209 3.51 13.98 12.36
N SER A 210 3.50 14.96 13.26
CA SER A 210 3.53 14.75 14.71
C SER A 210 2.13 14.76 15.30
N TYR A 211 1.75 13.70 16.01
CA TYR A 211 0.59 13.64 16.91
C TYR A 211 1.06 13.85 18.35
N ASP A 212 0.76 15.00 18.96
CA ASP A 212 1.21 15.47 20.28
C ASP A 212 2.75 15.41 20.49
N HIS A 213 3.28 14.22 20.81
CA HIS A 213 4.69 13.93 21.12
C HIS A 213 5.27 12.76 20.30
N SER A 214 4.52 12.23 19.34
CA SER A 214 4.87 10.98 18.66
C SER A 214 4.68 11.13 17.15
N GLU A 215 5.64 10.59 16.38
CA GLU A 215 5.80 10.88 14.95
C GLU A 215 5.24 9.76 14.06
N ILE A 216 4.59 10.18 12.97
CA ILE A 216 4.17 9.37 11.85
C ILE A 216 5.13 9.68 10.71
N ASP A 217 6.01 8.74 10.37
CA ASP A 217 6.86 8.84 9.18
C ASP A 217 6.01 8.57 7.92
N LEU A 218 6.20 9.38 6.88
CA LEU A 218 5.49 9.31 5.60
C LEU A 218 6.45 9.18 4.41
N LYS A 219 7.77 9.04 4.61
CA LYS A 219 8.77 8.96 3.53
C LYS A 219 8.49 7.85 2.53
N SER A 220 7.86 6.75 2.97
CA SER A 220 7.50 5.61 2.11
C SER A 220 6.16 5.77 1.37
N LEU A 221 5.44 6.88 1.56
CA LEU A 221 4.29 7.27 0.75
C LEU A 221 4.77 8.13 -0.43
N GLU A 222 5.43 7.50 -1.40
CA GLU A 222 6.06 8.16 -2.56
C GLU A 222 5.09 8.93 -3.47
N GLN A 223 3.77 8.73 -3.30
CA GLN A 223 2.72 9.46 -4.00
C GLN A 223 2.28 10.73 -3.25
N LEU A 224 2.85 11.08 -2.09
CA LEU A 224 2.76 12.43 -1.55
C LEU A 224 3.75 13.34 -2.27
N VAL A 225 3.22 14.34 -2.98
CA VAL A 225 3.97 15.23 -3.87
C VAL A 225 4.01 16.69 -3.41
N ASP A 226 3.13 17.08 -2.48
CA ASP A 226 3.00 18.46 -2.00
C ASP A 226 2.78 18.54 -0.47
N PRO A 227 3.45 19.46 0.27
CA PRO A 227 3.28 19.59 1.72
C PRO A 227 1.84 19.88 2.17
N GLY A 228 1.04 20.55 1.34
CA GLY A 228 -0.37 20.82 1.60
C GLY A 228 -1.22 19.54 1.60
N GLN A 229 -0.79 18.46 0.93
CA GLN A 229 -1.43 17.14 1.09
C GLN A 229 -1.19 16.59 2.50
N THR A 230 0.01 16.77 3.05
CA THR A 230 0.36 16.36 4.43
C THR A 230 -0.39 17.19 5.47
N ALA A 231 -0.55 18.50 5.25
CA ALA A 231 -1.47 19.34 6.04
C ALA A 231 -2.92 18.86 5.92
N GLY A 232 -3.34 18.43 4.72
CA GLY A 232 -4.65 17.85 4.46
C GLY A 232 -4.89 16.55 5.24
N ILE A 233 -3.89 15.66 5.31
CA ILE A 233 -3.93 14.44 6.14
C ILE A 233 -4.04 14.83 7.62
N ALA A 234 -3.22 15.77 8.10
CA ALA A 234 -3.26 16.21 9.50
C ALA A 234 -4.64 16.74 9.91
N ALA A 235 -5.27 17.58 9.08
CA ALA A 235 -6.61 18.10 9.31
C ALA A 235 -7.71 17.03 9.18
N ILE A 236 -7.59 16.11 8.22
CA ILE A 236 -8.51 14.97 8.06
C ILE A 236 -8.44 14.04 9.28
N MET A 237 -7.23 13.73 9.78
CA MET A 237 -7.06 12.96 11.01
C MET A 237 -7.70 13.66 12.20
N GLU A 238 -7.49 14.97 12.38
CA GLU A 238 -8.10 15.71 13.48
C GLU A 238 -9.64 15.71 13.39
N TYR A 239 -10.21 15.78 12.18
CA TYR A 239 -11.66 15.65 11.96
C TYR A 239 -12.16 14.23 12.26
N MET A 240 -11.49 13.19 11.74
CA MET A 240 -11.87 11.79 11.92
C MET A 240 -11.93 11.42 13.41
N ILE A 241 -10.91 11.80 14.18
CA ILE A 241 -10.78 11.45 15.60
C ILE A 241 -11.87 12.10 16.45
N LYS A 242 -12.29 13.32 16.10
CA LYS A 242 -13.33 14.05 16.84
C LYS A 242 -14.76 13.60 16.51
N ASN A 243 -15.02 13.22 15.26
CA ASN A 243 -16.39 13.06 14.75
C ASN A 243 -16.75 11.62 14.31
N GLU A 244 -15.80 10.86 13.78
CA GLU A 244 -16.09 9.61 13.03
C GLU A 244 -15.51 8.34 13.67
N VAL A 245 -14.45 8.43 14.48
CA VAL A 245 -13.85 7.30 15.19
C VAL A 245 -14.72 6.93 16.39
N ASP A 246 -15.66 6.02 16.18
CA ASP A 246 -16.63 5.54 17.16
C ASP A 246 -16.15 4.33 17.99
N GLY A 247 -15.23 3.53 17.46
CA GLY A 247 -14.78 2.24 17.99
C GLY A 247 -15.47 1.01 17.37
N VAL A 248 -16.33 1.22 16.37
CA VAL A 248 -17.23 0.23 15.75
C VAL A 248 -17.04 0.17 14.22
N ALA A 249 -16.78 1.29 13.56
CA ALA A 249 -16.59 1.40 12.13
C ALA A 249 -15.17 1.03 11.66
N SER A 250 -15.06 0.47 10.45
CA SER A 250 -13.77 0.18 9.81
C SER A 250 -13.04 1.45 9.37
N LEU A 251 -11.70 1.40 9.34
CA LEU A 251 -10.84 2.48 8.85
C LEU A 251 -11.31 2.99 7.47
N LYS A 252 -11.57 2.05 6.56
CA LYS A 252 -12.16 2.26 5.23
C LYS A 252 -13.47 3.05 5.28
N ASN A 253 -14.43 2.63 6.11
CA ASN A 253 -15.74 3.28 6.20
C ASN A 253 -15.68 4.64 6.93
N ILE A 254 -14.69 4.87 7.78
CA ILE A 254 -14.41 6.19 8.35
C ILE A 254 -13.84 7.12 7.26
N ILE A 255 -12.79 6.69 6.55
CA ILE A 255 -12.15 7.50 5.50
C ILE A 255 -13.15 7.79 4.35
N ASN A 256 -13.91 6.79 3.90
CA ASN A 256 -14.89 6.98 2.82
C ASN A 256 -15.95 8.03 3.21
N ARG A 257 -16.47 8.04 4.45
CA ARG A 257 -17.41 9.08 4.93
C ARG A 257 -16.82 10.49 4.84
N VAL A 258 -15.56 10.66 5.25
CA VAL A 258 -14.88 11.97 5.20
C VAL A 258 -14.57 12.39 3.76
N MET A 259 -14.16 11.47 2.90
CA MET A 259 -13.94 11.77 1.48
C MET A 259 -15.25 12.10 0.76
N ASP A 260 -16.36 11.44 1.10
CA ASP A 260 -17.70 11.75 0.62
C ASP A 260 -18.16 13.15 1.05
N LEU A 261 -17.88 13.54 2.29
CA LEU A 261 -18.16 14.88 2.82
C LEU A 261 -17.35 15.94 2.06
N ILE A 262 -16.04 15.75 1.92
CA ILE A 262 -15.15 16.62 1.14
C ILE A 262 -15.61 16.73 -0.33
N SER A 263 -16.15 15.65 -0.91
CA SER A 263 -16.67 15.63 -2.28
C SER A 263 -17.97 16.41 -2.45
N LYS A 264 -18.80 16.51 -1.41
CA LYS A 264 -20.12 17.17 -1.42
C LYS A 264 -20.08 18.64 -0.96
N GLU A 265 -19.28 18.93 0.06
CA GLU A 265 -19.21 20.25 0.73
C GLU A 265 -17.85 20.96 0.54
N GLY A 266 -16.93 20.37 -0.22
CA GLY A 266 -15.57 20.89 -0.38
C GLY A 266 -14.66 20.60 0.82
N LEU A 267 -13.36 20.90 0.70
CA LEU A 267 -12.39 20.66 1.77
C LEU A 267 -12.67 21.53 3.01
N ASP A 268 -13.20 22.74 2.80
CA ASP A 268 -13.62 23.70 3.84
C ASP A 268 -14.61 23.13 4.85
N SER A 269 -15.38 22.10 4.48
CA SER A 269 -16.31 21.39 5.36
C SER A 269 -15.65 20.90 6.65
N ILE A 270 -14.42 20.38 6.55
CA ILE A 270 -13.65 19.80 7.65
C ILE A 270 -12.55 20.74 8.19
N ILE A 271 -12.01 21.65 7.37
CA ILE A 271 -10.88 22.53 7.76
C ILE A 271 -11.29 23.87 8.40
N ARG A 272 -12.55 24.04 8.83
CA ARG A 272 -13.18 25.31 9.29
C ARG A 272 -12.40 26.15 10.33
N ASN A 273 -11.38 25.59 10.99
CA ASN A 273 -10.53 26.30 11.97
C ASN A 273 -9.07 26.49 11.52
N PHE A 274 -8.63 25.90 10.40
CA PHE A 274 -7.27 26.07 9.87
C PHE A 274 -7.10 27.45 9.25
N ARG A 275 -6.13 28.22 9.73
CA ARG A 275 -5.86 29.59 9.27
C ARG A 275 -4.68 29.63 8.29
N GLY A 276 -4.87 29.08 7.10
CA GLY A 276 -3.90 29.18 6.00
C GLY A 276 -4.36 28.42 4.76
N GLY A 277 -4.18 29.00 3.58
CA GLY A 277 -4.56 28.41 2.29
C GLY A 277 -3.61 27.32 1.77
N ASN A 278 -2.80 26.72 2.65
CA ASN A 278 -1.71 25.81 2.30
C ASN A 278 -2.15 24.34 2.51
N ILE A 279 -3.35 23.99 2.04
CA ILE A 279 -3.93 22.65 2.22
C ILE A 279 -4.43 22.15 0.86
N ALA A 280 -3.98 20.96 0.47
CA ALA A 280 -4.41 20.24 -0.71
C ALA A 280 -5.15 18.96 -0.29
N LYS A 281 -6.06 18.46 -1.13
CA LYS A 281 -6.82 17.23 -0.84
C LYS A 281 -5.93 15.99 -1.09
N PRO A 282 -5.56 15.20 -0.07
CA PRO A 282 -4.90 13.90 -0.26
C PRO A 282 -5.92 12.85 -0.76
N ARG A 283 -5.46 11.67 -1.21
CA ARG A 283 -6.36 10.55 -1.52
C ARG A 283 -6.59 9.70 -0.27
N LYS A 284 -7.62 8.83 -0.32
CA LYS A 284 -7.92 7.85 0.75
C LYS A 284 -6.73 6.94 1.10
N TYR A 285 -5.83 6.69 0.15
CA TYR A 285 -4.64 5.85 0.33
C TYR A 285 -3.56 6.50 1.19
N GLU A 286 -3.26 7.78 1.00
CA GLU A 286 -2.27 8.47 1.82
C GLU A 286 -2.79 8.73 3.24
N ILE A 287 -4.10 9.04 3.39
CA ILE A 287 -4.77 9.16 4.70
C ILE A 287 -4.66 7.84 5.48
N ALA A 288 -5.04 6.73 4.86
CA ALA A 288 -4.92 5.40 5.47
C ALA A 288 -3.46 5.03 5.71
N GLY A 289 -2.56 5.37 4.80
CA GLY A 289 -1.13 5.11 4.88
C GLY A 289 -0.45 5.80 6.06
N ALA A 290 -0.88 7.02 6.40
CA ALA A 290 -0.45 7.72 7.60
C ALA A 290 -0.97 7.05 8.87
N ILE A 291 -2.26 6.71 8.91
CA ILE A 291 -2.88 6.05 10.08
C ILE A 291 -2.28 4.65 10.32
N ASN A 292 -2.03 3.88 9.26
CA ASN A 292 -1.45 2.53 9.34
C ASN A 292 0.03 2.51 9.72
N ARG A 293 0.77 3.56 9.36
CA ARG A 293 2.13 3.80 9.87
C ARG A 293 2.12 4.33 11.29
N PHE A 294 0.98 4.79 11.79
CA PHE A 294 0.99 5.40 13.09
C PHE A 294 1.34 4.41 14.19
N ARG A 295 2.32 4.89 14.92
CA ARG A 295 2.16 5.08 16.37
C ARG A 295 0.93 6.08 17.02
N LEU A 296 0.85 5.05 17.99
CA LEU A 296 -0.09 4.29 18.85
C LEU A 296 -1.43 3.78 18.27
N LEU A 297 -1.49 3.35 17.01
CA LEU A 297 -2.70 2.74 16.42
C LEU A 297 -3.14 1.46 17.18
N ASP A 298 -4.45 1.34 17.43
CA ASP A 298 -5.09 0.14 17.99
C ASP A 298 -6.33 -0.26 17.17
N ILE A 299 -6.33 -1.51 16.70
CA ILE A 299 -7.38 -2.12 15.89
C ILE A 299 -8.10 -3.21 16.69
N LYS A 300 -9.38 -3.45 16.37
CA LYS A 300 -10.16 -4.60 16.84
C LYS A 300 -10.39 -5.62 15.71
#